data_AF-A0A1M3L3F6-F1
#
_entry.id   AF-A0A1M3L3F6-F1
#
_cell.length_a   1.000
_cell.length_b   1.000
_cell.length_c   1.000
_cell.angle_alpha   90.00
_cell.angle_beta   90.00
_cell.angle_gamma   90.00
#
_symmetry.space_group_name_H-M   'P 1'
#
loop_
_entity.id
_entity.type
_entity.pdbx_description
1 polymer ?
#
loop_
_entity_poly.entity_id
_entity_poly.type
_entity_poly.pdbx_seq_one_letter_code
_entity_poly.pdbx_strand_id
1 'polypeptide(L)'
;MSRRSSFLRPLLGALLFVACLSMPDQRAFGQAYCTSCAQPDQVWRIDICMPGGQTRTVDVTVCNETYCPARPLGEPCVPNPINARTVIKKICPVGWTGTTGDIQIILNKVIPKIGVCCGGNTYLSACPSNPDFVWLVNYPTCWEYTAANCWEPCLNAPCCTYLLHYQFNIPNPGDCSFNWGPVCGTGPEECHPPTVPLTCLSIGCNLNPEPCCP
;
A
#
# COMPACT_ATOMS: atom_id res chain seq x y z
N MET A 1 -27.88 -63.13 5.18
CA MET A 1 -28.48 -61.78 5.05
C MET A 1 -27.53 -60.76 5.67
N SER A 2 -26.83 -59.99 4.82
CA SER A 2 -25.81 -59.02 5.20
C SER A 2 -26.45 -57.72 5.68
N ARG A 3 -26.33 -57.40 6.97
CA ARG A 3 -26.68 -56.08 7.54
C ARG A 3 -25.40 -55.30 7.85
N ARG A 4 -24.75 -54.76 6.81
CA ARG A 4 -23.68 -53.76 6.93
C ARG A 4 -23.84 -52.70 5.84
N SER A 5 -24.85 -51.83 5.94
CA SER A 5 -24.94 -50.66 5.05
C SER A 5 -26.00 -49.65 5.52
N SER A 6 -25.91 -49.12 6.74
CA SER A 6 -26.80 -48.00 7.10
C SER A 6 -26.19 -46.94 8.00
N PHE A 7 -25.09 -47.25 8.72
CA PHE A 7 -24.42 -46.27 9.57
C PHE A 7 -23.28 -45.49 8.89
N LEU A 8 -22.80 -45.92 7.72
CA LEU A 8 -21.71 -45.21 7.01
C LEU A 8 -22.19 -43.94 6.30
N ARG A 9 -23.44 -43.91 5.82
CA ARG A 9 -24.01 -42.77 5.09
C ARG A 9 -24.22 -41.50 5.94
N PRO A 10 -24.78 -41.55 7.16
CA PRO A 10 -24.90 -40.34 7.98
C PRO A 10 -23.54 -39.85 8.47
N LEU A 11 -22.57 -40.75 8.66
CA LEU A 11 -21.21 -40.42 9.09
C LEU A 11 -20.40 -39.69 8.01
N LEU A 12 -20.54 -40.09 6.74
CA LEU A 12 -19.97 -39.35 5.61
C LEU A 12 -20.60 -37.96 5.45
N GLY A 13 -21.91 -37.84 5.67
CA GLY A 13 -22.61 -36.55 5.63
C GLY A 13 -22.15 -35.60 6.73
N ALA A 14 -21.96 -36.12 7.95
CA ALA A 14 -21.44 -35.34 9.08
C ALA A 14 -19.98 -34.91 8.87
N LEU A 15 -19.13 -35.79 8.32
CA LEU A 15 -17.73 -35.47 7.99
C LEU A 15 -17.60 -34.40 6.91
N LEU A 16 -18.45 -34.41 5.88
CA LEU A 16 -18.51 -33.34 4.87
C LEU A 16 -18.98 -32.01 5.47
N PHE A 17 -19.97 -32.04 6.38
CA PHE A 17 -20.44 -30.84 7.08
C PHE A 17 -19.37 -30.25 8.00
N VAL A 18 -18.62 -31.08 8.72
CA VAL A 18 -17.51 -30.63 9.57
C VAL A 18 -16.35 -30.11 8.72
N ALA A 19 -16.04 -30.74 7.58
CA ALA A 19 -15.01 -30.25 6.66
C ALA A 19 -15.35 -28.89 6.04
N CYS A 20 -16.63 -28.59 5.80
CA CYS A 20 -17.08 -27.26 5.37
C CYS A 20 -17.04 -26.22 6.50
N LEU A 21 -17.28 -26.63 7.76
CA LEU A 21 -17.19 -25.74 8.94
C LEU A 21 -15.74 -25.52 9.41
N SER A 22 -14.81 -26.38 9.00
CA SER A 22 -13.38 -26.30 9.33
C SER A 22 -12.54 -25.74 8.18
N MET A 23 -13.15 -25.19 7.13
CA MET A 23 -12.41 -24.29 6.26
C MET A 23 -12.15 -23.03 7.10
N PRO A 24 -10.91 -22.72 7.51
CA PRO A 24 -10.63 -21.37 7.99
C PRO A 24 -11.11 -20.44 6.89
N ASP A 25 -11.93 -19.46 7.28
CA ASP A 25 -12.54 -18.48 6.41
C ASP A 25 -11.65 -18.24 5.18
N GLN A 26 -12.19 -18.58 4.01
CA GLN A 26 -11.72 -17.97 2.78
C GLN A 26 -11.63 -16.49 3.11
N ARG A 27 -10.41 -15.95 3.15
CA ARG A 27 -10.19 -14.54 3.40
C ARG A 27 -11.10 -13.81 2.43
N ALA A 28 -12.22 -13.30 2.95
CA ALA A 28 -12.91 -12.20 2.34
C ALA A 28 -11.85 -11.10 2.36
N PHE A 29 -11.11 -10.96 1.27
CA PHE A 29 -10.27 -9.80 1.02
C PHE A 29 -11.22 -8.64 0.70
N GLY A 30 -12.12 -8.34 1.64
CA GLY A 30 -12.66 -6.99 1.77
C GLY A 30 -11.44 -6.12 2.02
N GLN A 31 -11.27 -5.13 1.15
CA GLN A 31 -10.17 -4.18 1.07
C GLN A 31 -9.33 -4.17 2.35
N ALA A 32 -8.18 -4.84 2.28
CA ALA A 32 -7.33 -5.03 3.44
C ALA A 32 -7.03 -3.65 4.02
N TYR A 33 -7.44 -3.42 5.27
CA TYR A 33 -7.18 -2.17 5.99
C TYR A 33 -5.74 -1.73 5.73
N CYS A 34 -5.53 -0.42 5.61
CA CYS A 34 -4.27 0.23 5.25
C CYS A 34 -3.11 0.00 6.25
N THR A 35 -3.29 -0.92 7.20
CA THR A 35 -2.36 -1.34 8.24
C THR A 35 -1.86 -2.77 8.04
N SER A 36 -2.51 -3.56 7.17
CA SER A 36 -2.22 -4.97 6.97
C SER A 36 -1.05 -5.21 6.00
N CYS A 37 0.04 -5.72 6.55
CA CYS A 37 1.22 -6.13 5.79
C CYS A 37 1.99 -7.18 6.60
N ALA A 38 2.51 -8.22 5.95
CA ALA A 38 3.10 -9.36 6.63
C ALA A 38 4.58 -9.16 7.02
N GLN A 39 5.21 -8.10 6.53
CA GLN A 39 6.61 -7.78 6.77
C GLN A 39 6.78 -6.83 7.98
N PRO A 40 7.97 -6.80 8.61
CA PRO A 40 8.25 -5.81 9.64
C PRO A 40 8.25 -4.39 9.05
N ASP A 41 7.91 -3.42 9.89
CA ASP A 41 7.98 -2.01 9.53
C ASP A 41 9.43 -1.57 9.35
N GLN A 42 9.65 -0.76 8.31
CA GLN A 42 10.93 -0.17 7.95
C GLN A 42 10.79 1.35 7.93
N VAL A 43 11.83 2.06 8.35
CA VAL A 43 11.88 3.52 8.23
C VAL A 43 12.79 3.88 7.07
N TRP A 44 12.23 4.54 6.07
CA TRP A 44 12.96 5.08 4.93
C TRP A 44 13.10 6.59 5.10
N ARG A 45 14.33 7.09 5.09
CA ARG A 45 14.60 8.53 5.12
C ARG A 45 14.68 9.06 3.70
N ILE A 46 13.76 9.95 3.35
CA ILE A 46 13.52 10.37 1.97
C ILE A 46 13.61 11.89 1.86
N ASP A 47 14.40 12.35 0.91
CA ASP A 47 14.45 13.76 0.53
C ASP A 47 13.43 14.06 -0.57
N ILE A 48 12.52 14.99 -0.28
CA ILE A 48 11.44 15.45 -1.15
C ILE A 48 11.61 16.93 -1.48
N CYS A 49 11.16 17.35 -2.66
CA CYS A 49 11.09 18.78 -3.00
C CYS A 49 9.71 19.33 -2.67
N MET A 50 9.69 20.30 -1.78
CA MET A 50 8.49 21.06 -1.47
C MET A 50 8.27 22.18 -2.50
N PRO A 51 7.02 22.67 -2.65
CA PRO A 51 6.74 23.87 -3.43
C PRO A 51 7.68 25.02 -3.03
N GLY A 52 8.22 25.73 -4.03
CA GLY A 52 9.26 26.76 -3.81
C GLY A 52 10.70 26.23 -3.87
N GLY A 53 10.91 24.96 -4.26
CA GLY A 53 12.23 24.41 -4.59
C GLY A 53 13.08 24.01 -3.39
N GLN A 54 12.49 23.95 -2.20
CA GLN A 54 13.19 23.54 -0.99
C GLN A 54 13.22 22.01 -0.86
N THR A 55 14.40 21.44 -0.73
CA THR A 55 14.56 20.03 -0.34
C THR A 55 14.27 19.89 1.16
N ARG A 56 13.36 18.97 1.49
CA ARG A 56 12.99 18.62 2.86
C ARG A 56 13.14 17.12 3.04
N THR A 57 13.61 16.73 4.22
CA THR A 57 13.74 15.32 4.58
C THR A 57 12.50 14.89 5.37
N VAL A 58 12.00 13.69 5.07
CA VAL A 58 10.94 13.02 5.80
C VAL A 58 11.33 11.57 6.10
N ASP A 59 10.98 11.10 7.29
CA ASP A 59 11.06 9.68 7.65
C ASP A 59 9.70 9.04 7.37
N VAL A 60 9.70 8.04 6.49
CA VAL A 60 8.50 7.31 6.09
C VAL A 60 8.58 5.91 6.66
N THR A 61 7.67 5.60 7.57
CA THR A 61 7.50 4.22 8.04
C THR A 61 6.62 3.48 7.05
N VAL A 62 7.17 2.40 6.51
CA VAL A 62 6.51 1.56 5.51
C VAL A 62 6.55 0.11 5.95
N CYS A 63 5.66 -0.68 5.38
CA CYS A 63 5.84 -2.12 5.30
C CYS A 63 5.91 -2.51 3.82
N ASN A 64 6.97 -3.20 3.42
CA ASN A 64 7.23 -3.51 2.03
C ASN A 64 7.33 -5.03 1.81
N GLU A 65 6.54 -5.54 0.87
CA GLU A 65 6.54 -6.92 0.41
C GLU A 65 7.10 -6.95 -1.01
N THR A 66 8.04 -7.86 -1.28
CA THR A 66 8.61 -8.04 -2.63
C THR A 66 8.33 -9.45 -3.14
N TYR A 67 8.02 -9.54 -4.43
CA TYR A 67 7.56 -10.73 -5.12
C TYR A 67 8.39 -10.94 -6.40
N CYS A 68 9.37 -11.84 -6.31
CA CYS A 68 10.19 -12.23 -7.46
C CYS A 68 10.20 -13.78 -7.54
N PRO A 69 9.52 -14.40 -8.53
CA PRO A 69 8.77 -13.78 -9.62
C PRO A 69 7.50 -13.04 -9.15
N ALA A 70 6.97 -12.16 -10.01
CA ALA A 70 5.76 -11.39 -9.74
C ALA A 70 4.58 -12.30 -9.37
N ARG A 71 3.72 -11.85 -8.44
CA ARG A 71 2.60 -12.66 -7.92
C ARG A 71 1.25 -11.95 -8.11
N PRO A 72 0.18 -12.69 -8.47
CA PRO A 72 -1.17 -12.15 -8.43
C PRO A 72 -1.61 -12.00 -6.96
N LEU A 73 -2.15 -10.83 -6.61
CA LEU A 73 -2.73 -10.59 -5.28
C LEU A 73 -4.25 -10.76 -5.22
N GLY A 74 -4.93 -10.82 -6.38
CA GLY A 74 -6.38 -10.97 -6.43
C GLY A 74 -7.15 -9.74 -5.94
N GLU A 75 -6.50 -8.57 -5.83
CA GLU A 75 -7.19 -7.32 -5.55
C GLU A 75 -7.97 -6.87 -6.81
N PRO A 76 -9.17 -6.26 -6.67
CA PRO A 76 -10.00 -5.79 -7.81
C PRO A 76 -9.26 -4.86 -8.79
N CYS A 77 -8.20 -4.27 -8.25
CA CYS A 77 -7.30 -3.28 -8.75
C CYS A 77 -6.12 -3.78 -9.59
N VAL A 78 -5.77 -5.04 -9.36
CA VAL A 78 -4.49 -5.63 -9.72
C VAL A 78 -4.77 -6.80 -10.65
N PRO A 79 -5.12 -6.52 -11.94
CA PRO A 79 -5.39 -7.59 -12.90
C PRO A 79 -4.11 -8.37 -13.26
N ASN A 80 -2.95 -7.73 -13.10
CA ASN A 80 -1.65 -8.28 -13.43
C ASN A 80 -0.87 -8.66 -12.16
N PRO A 81 0.00 -9.68 -12.21
CA PRO A 81 0.94 -9.96 -11.13
C PRO A 81 1.79 -8.74 -10.78
N ILE A 82 2.10 -8.55 -9.50
CA ILE A 82 2.91 -7.43 -9.01
C ILE A 82 4.27 -7.91 -8.52
N ASN A 83 5.26 -7.04 -8.59
CA ASN A 83 6.63 -7.24 -8.11
C ASN A 83 6.82 -6.74 -6.69
N ALA A 84 6.06 -5.73 -6.25
CA ALA A 84 6.15 -5.23 -4.89
C ALA A 84 4.82 -4.65 -4.42
N ARG A 85 4.59 -4.72 -3.10
CA ARG A 85 3.50 -4.02 -2.42
C ARG A 85 4.09 -3.24 -1.24
N THR A 86 3.83 -1.93 -1.20
CA THR A 86 4.27 -1.07 -0.11
C THR A 86 3.06 -0.43 0.57
N VAL A 87 3.00 -0.55 1.90
CA VAL A 87 2.00 0.11 2.74
C VAL A 87 2.68 1.24 3.50
N ILE A 88 2.26 2.48 3.25
CA ILE A 88 2.75 3.66 3.98
C ILE A 88 1.96 3.81 5.27
N LYS A 89 2.65 3.75 6.41
CA LYS A 89 2.03 3.71 7.74
C LYS A 89 2.25 4.95 8.58
N LYS A 90 3.31 5.73 8.33
CA LYS A 90 3.60 6.96 9.08
C LYS A 90 4.57 7.84 8.31
N ILE A 91 4.44 9.15 8.43
CA ILE A 91 5.37 10.12 7.84
C ILE A 91 5.75 11.19 8.88
N CYS A 92 7.04 11.34 9.17
CA CYS A 92 7.55 12.30 10.13
C CYS A 92 8.51 13.30 9.44
N PRO A 93 8.17 14.59 9.36
CA PRO A 93 9.12 15.66 9.01
C PRO A 93 10.41 15.64 9.85
N VAL A 94 11.57 15.80 9.21
CA VAL A 94 12.88 15.81 9.88
C VAL A 94 13.47 17.22 9.88
N GLY A 95 13.55 17.85 11.05
CA GLY A 95 14.13 19.19 11.19
C GLY A 95 13.23 20.32 10.69
N TRP A 96 11.94 20.04 10.47
CA TRP A 96 10.89 21.03 10.18
C TRP A 96 9.56 20.53 10.71
N THR A 97 8.62 21.46 10.91
CA THR A 97 7.26 21.15 11.33
C THR A 97 6.39 21.10 10.08
N GLY A 98 5.73 19.98 9.82
CA GLY A 98 4.70 19.92 8.79
C GLY A 98 3.51 20.80 9.18
N THR A 99 2.91 21.52 8.23
CA THR A 99 1.63 22.18 8.53
C THR A 99 0.50 21.17 8.31
N THR A 100 -0.61 21.30 9.04
CA THR A 100 -1.76 20.39 9.00
C THR A 100 -2.43 20.26 7.62
N GLY A 101 -2.00 21.00 6.58
CA GLY A 101 -2.47 20.84 5.21
C GLY A 101 -1.54 20.05 4.27
N ASP A 102 -0.36 19.62 4.75
CA ASP A 102 0.73 19.20 3.86
C ASP A 102 0.76 17.70 3.54
N ILE A 103 -0.03 16.83 4.21
CA ILE A 103 0.16 15.38 4.06
C ILE A 103 -0.11 14.87 2.63
N GLN A 104 -1.10 15.42 1.92
CA GLN A 104 -1.32 15.08 0.51
C GLN A 104 -0.17 15.56 -0.38
N ILE A 105 0.38 16.75 -0.11
CA ILE A 105 1.54 17.29 -0.83
C ILE A 105 2.75 16.38 -0.58
N ILE A 106 3.01 15.99 0.67
CA ILE A 106 4.12 15.12 1.05
C ILE A 106 3.99 13.76 0.36
N LEU A 107 2.80 13.13 0.37
CA LEU A 107 2.57 11.85 -0.32
C LEU A 107 2.80 11.95 -1.83
N ASN A 108 2.36 13.04 -2.47
CA ASN A 108 2.60 13.31 -3.89
C ASN A 108 4.10 13.38 -4.24
N LYS A 109 4.98 13.69 -3.28
CA LYS A 109 6.44 13.73 -3.47
C LYS A 109 7.13 12.45 -3.04
N VAL A 110 6.68 11.86 -1.94
CA VAL A 110 7.25 10.65 -1.35
C VAL A 110 7.08 9.46 -2.28
N ILE A 111 5.87 9.21 -2.79
CA ILE A 111 5.59 7.98 -3.55
C ILE A 111 6.43 7.92 -4.83
N PRO A 112 6.53 8.97 -5.66
CA PRO A 112 7.47 8.98 -6.78
C PRO A 112 8.92 8.73 -6.35
N LYS A 113 9.38 9.33 -5.25
CA LYS A 113 10.77 9.20 -4.77
C LYS A 113 11.12 7.82 -4.21
N ILE A 114 10.16 7.13 -3.61
CA ILE A 114 10.27 5.71 -3.25
C ILE A 114 10.35 4.85 -4.51
N GLY A 115 9.53 5.21 -5.50
CA GLY A 115 9.40 4.52 -6.77
C GLY A 115 10.74 4.32 -7.48
N VAL A 116 10.81 3.25 -8.28
CA VAL A 116 12.09 2.79 -8.83
C VAL A 116 12.80 3.86 -9.67
N CYS A 117 12.06 4.58 -10.53
CA CYS A 117 12.68 5.57 -11.42
C CYS A 117 13.34 6.74 -10.67
N CYS A 118 12.67 7.33 -9.67
CA CYS A 118 13.22 8.50 -8.97
C CYS A 118 14.09 8.13 -7.76
N GLY A 119 13.88 6.94 -7.19
CA GLY A 119 14.62 6.40 -6.06
C GLY A 119 15.85 5.59 -6.46
N GLY A 120 16.07 5.36 -7.76
CA GLY A 120 17.22 4.61 -8.27
C GLY A 120 17.33 3.20 -7.69
N ASN A 121 16.20 2.51 -7.51
CA ASN A 121 16.12 1.19 -6.82
C ASN A 121 16.52 1.16 -5.34
N THR A 122 16.75 2.31 -4.69
CA THR A 122 17.23 2.33 -3.29
C THR A 122 16.26 1.66 -2.32
N TYR A 123 14.96 1.89 -2.49
CA TYR A 123 13.92 1.46 -1.53
C TYR A 123 13.21 0.16 -1.94
N LEU A 124 13.07 -0.08 -3.24
CA LEU A 124 12.34 -1.23 -3.82
C LEU A 124 13.33 -2.24 -4.44
N SER A 125 14.32 -2.68 -3.66
CA SER A 125 15.59 -3.20 -4.17
C SER A 125 15.62 -4.69 -4.58
N ALA A 126 14.51 -5.41 -4.68
CA ALA A 126 14.56 -6.87 -4.51
C ALA A 126 14.28 -7.77 -5.73
N CYS A 127 13.95 -7.25 -6.93
CA CYS A 127 13.85 -8.11 -8.12
C CYS A 127 15.01 -7.89 -9.10
N PRO A 128 15.76 -8.95 -9.49
CA PRO A 128 16.73 -8.85 -10.58
C PRO A 128 16.03 -8.36 -11.85
N SER A 129 16.70 -7.42 -12.54
CA SER A 129 16.21 -6.59 -13.65
C SER A 129 15.15 -7.26 -14.53
N ASN A 130 13.89 -7.12 -14.13
CA ASN A 130 12.75 -7.40 -14.97
C ASN A 130 12.50 -6.13 -15.78
N PRO A 131 12.38 -6.19 -17.12
CA PRO A 131 12.13 -5.00 -17.94
C PRO A 131 10.80 -4.31 -17.60
N ASP A 132 9.89 -5.03 -16.93
CA ASP A 132 8.60 -4.60 -16.45
C ASP A 132 8.51 -4.84 -14.93
N PHE A 133 8.26 -3.78 -14.16
CA PHE A 133 8.08 -3.83 -12.72
C PHE A 133 6.76 -3.18 -12.33
N VAL A 134 5.85 -3.97 -11.75
CA VAL A 134 4.55 -3.51 -11.28
C VAL A 134 4.57 -3.38 -9.76
N TRP A 135 4.24 -2.20 -9.26
CA TRP A 135 4.28 -1.83 -7.85
C TRP A 135 2.91 -1.42 -7.36
N LEU A 136 2.47 -1.99 -6.25
CA LEU A 136 1.26 -1.59 -5.55
C LEU A 136 1.62 -0.72 -4.34
N VAL A 137 0.99 0.44 -4.22
CA VAL A 137 1.18 1.36 -3.09
C VAL A 137 -0.13 1.58 -2.38
N ASN A 138 -0.16 1.29 -1.11
CA ASN A 138 -1.28 1.52 -0.22
C ASN A 138 -0.94 2.65 0.75
N TYR A 139 -1.85 3.60 0.95
CA TYR A 139 -1.73 4.62 1.99
C TYR A 139 -3.11 5.06 2.52
N PRO A 140 -3.22 5.43 3.80
CA PRO A 140 -4.50 5.76 4.41
C PRO A 140 -5.05 7.10 3.87
N THR A 141 -6.36 7.22 3.74
CA THR A 141 -7.02 8.50 3.37
C THR A 141 -7.19 9.44 4.57
N CYS A 142 -7.10 8.89 5.78
CA CYS A 142 -7.39 9.60 7.02
C CYS A 142 -6.13 9.67 7.88
N TRP A 143 -5.65 10.89 8.12
CA TRP A 143 -4.41 11.14 8.84
C TRP A 143 -4.63 12.05 10.04
N GLU A 144 -3.92 11.80 11.13
CA GLU A 144 -3.80 12.70 12.26
C GLU A 144 -2.35 13.16 12.42
N TYR A 145 -2.19 14.41 12.82
CA TYR A 145 -0.88 14.96 13.12
C TYR A 145 -0.65 14.92 14.63
N THR A 146 0.35 14.14 15.02
CA THR A 146 0.64 13.84 16.42
C THR A 146 1.59 14.86 17.03
N ALA A 147 1.62 14.92 18.37
CA ALA A 147 2.57 15.74 19.11
C ALA A 147 4.05 15.36 18.85
N ALA A 148 4.31 14.18 18.29
CA ALA A 148 5.64 13.72 17.90
C ALA A 148 6.13 14.31 16.56
N ASN A 149 5.41 15.27 15.97
CA ASN A 149 5.67 15.80 14.63
C ASN A 149 5.61 14.68 13.57
N CYS A 150 4.57 13.86 13.65
CA CYS A 150 4.36 12.75 12.72
C CYS A 150 2.90 12.70 12.28
N TRP A 151 2.70 12.40 11.00
CA TRP A 151 1.43 12.01 10.43
C TRP A 151 1.24 10.51 10.60
N GLU A 152 0.17 10.12 11.28
CA GLU A 152 -0.21 8.73 11.52
C GLU A 152 -1.65 8.49 11.01
N PRO A 153 -2.00 7.27 10.57
CA PRO A 153 -3.36 6.94 10.18
C PRO A 153 -4.30 7.09 11.37
N CYS A 154 -5.47 7.68 11.12
CA CYS A 154 -6.56 7.57 12.07
C CYS A 154 -7.01 6.10 12.20
N LEU A 155 -7.61 5.77 13.35
CA LEU A 155 -8.17 4.44 13.56
C LEU A 155 -9.17 4.08 12.46
N ASN A 156 -9.03 2.89 11.87
CA ASN A 156 -9.86 2.39 10.78
C ASN A 156 -9.88 3.28 9.52
N ALA A 157 -8.80 4.03 9.26
CA ALA A 157 -8.65 4.81 8.05
C ALA A 157 -8.88 3.95 6.78
N PRO A 158 -9.76 4.39 5.85
CA PRO A 158 -9.87 3.82 4.52
C PRO A 158 -8.54 3.91 3.77
N CYS A 159 -8.41 3.11 2.71
CA CYS A 159 -7.14 2.91 2.03
C CYS A 159 -7.20 3.32 0.57
N CYS A 160 -6.34 4.24 0.16
CA CYS A 160 -6.04 4.45 -1.25
C CYS A 160 -5.03 3.41 -1.72
N THR A 161 -5.28 2.87 -2.91
CA THR A 161 -4.39 1.90 -3.53
C THR A 161 -4.06 2.36 -4.94
N TYR A 162 -2.76 2.45 -5.24
CA TYR A 162 -2.22 2.81 -6.54
C TYR A 162 -1.42 1.68 -7.13
N LEU A 163 -1.65 1.43 -8.41
CA LEU A 163 -0.80 0.59 -9.22
C LEU A 163 0.17 1.49 -10.00
N LEU A 164 1.47 1.20 -9.93
CA LEU A 164 2.49 1.83 -10.75
C LEU A 164 3.16 0.77 -11.61
N HIS A 165 3.33 1.07 -12.89
CA HIS A 165 4.03 0.21 -13.83
C HIS A 165 5.29 0.94 -14.30
N TYR A 166 6.45 0.34 -14.07
CA TYR A 166 7.75 0.84 -14.46
C TYR A 166 8.32 0.04 -15.62
N GLN A 167 8.89 0.74 -16.58
CA GLN A 167 9.55 0.16 -17.74
C GLN A 167 10.98 0.69 -17.85
N PHE A 168 11.95 -0.22 -17.82
CA PHE A 168 13.37 0.11 -17.92
C PHE A 168 13.87 0.01 -19.35
N ASN A 169 14.73 0.94 -19.75
CA ASN A 169 15.33 1.02 -21.08
C ASN A 169 14.31 1.23 -22.22
N ILE A 170 13.16 1.84 -21.91
CA ILE A 170 12.09 2.14 -22.86
C ILE A 170 11.70 3.63 -22.75
N PRO A 171 11.75 4.41 -23.85
CA PRO A 171 12.10 3.98 -25.20
C PRO A 171 13.61 3.86 -25.46
N ASN A 172 14.46 4.50 -24.66
CA ASN A 172 15.92 4.47 -24.84
C ASN A 172 16.64 3.73 -23.71
N PRO A 173 17.81 3.13 -23.98
CA PRO A 173 18.67 2.58 -22.93
C PRO A 173 19.01 3.63 -21.86
N GLY A 174 18.86 3.25 -20.59
CA GLY A 174 19.08 4.15 -19.44
C GLY A 174 17.83 4.93 -18.99
N ASP A 175 16.76 4.98 -19.79
CA ASP A 175 15.52 5.61 -19.38
C ASP A 175 14.71 4.69 -18.43
N CYS A 176 14.02 5.31 -17.48
CA CYS A 176 13.02 4.66 -16.65
C CYS A 176 11.71 5.43 -16.79
N SER A 177 10.72 4.82 -17.44
CA SER A 177 9.38 5.39 -17.57
C SER A 177 8.43 4.74 -16.55
N PHE A 178 7.42 5.49 -16.12
CA PHE A 178 6.37 4.95 -15.26
C PHE A 178 5.00 5.46 -15.70
N ASN A 179 3.98 4.63 -15.47
CA ASN A 179 2.58 5.00 -15.64
C ASN A 179 1.82 4.76 -14.34
N TRP A 180 0.96 5.71 -14.00
CA TRP A 180 -0.01 5.57 -12.91
C TRP A 180 -1.21 4.78 -13.44
N GLY A 181 -1.38 3.58 -12.89
CA GLY A 181 -2.53 2.74 -13.14
C GLY A 181 -3.78 3.21 -12.40
N PRO A 182 -4.89 2.44 -12.52
CA PRO A 182 -6.14 2.77 -11.86
C PRO A 182 -5.99 2.83 -10.34
N VAL A 183 -6.80 3.70 -9.72
CA VAL A 183 -6.96 3.80 -8.27
C VAL A 183 -8.10 2.88 -7.87
N CYS A 184 -7.90 2.10 -6.82
CA CYS A 184 -8.84 1.03 -6.47
C CYS A 184 -9.22 0.99 -4.99
N GLY A 185 -8.94 2.07 -4.27
CA GLY A 185 -9.52 2.32 -2.96
C GLY A 185 -11.00 2.67 -3.08
N THR A 186 -11.76 2.46 -2.02
CA THR A 186 -12.97 3.25 -1.80
C THR A 186 -12.53 4.72 -1.82
N GLY A 187 -13.18 5.55 -2.64
CA GLY A 187 -13.05 7.00 -2.54
C GLY A 187 -13.31 7.43 -1.09
N PRO A 188 -12.94 8.67 -0.70
CA PRO A 188 -12.87 9.05 0.71
C PRO A 188 -14.19 8.70 1.41
N GLU A 189 -14.21 7.59 2.15
CA GLU A 189 -15.19 7.42 3.20
C GLU A 189 -14.85 8.51 4.21
N GLU A 190 -15.85 9.26 4.63
CA GLU A 190 -15.68 10.35 5.58
C GLU A 190 -14.85 9.85 6.76
N CYS A 191 -13.72 10.50 7.02
CA CYS A 191 -12.91 10.17 8.18
C CYS A 191 -13.77 10.39 9.42
N HIS A 192 -14.19 9.32 10.08
CA HIS A 192 -14.93 9.40 11.32
C HIS A 192 -13.93 9.45 12.47
N PRO A 193 -13.63 10.62 13.07
CA PRO A 193 -12.75 10.68 14.22
C PRO A 193 -13.39 9.92 15.38
N PRO A 194 -12.67 9.02 16.06
CA PRO A 194 -13.18 8.37 17.26
C PRO A 194 -13.13 9.37 18.41
N THR A 195 -14.12 10.27 18.50
CA THR A 195 -14.31 11.22 19.59
C THR A 195 -13.18 12.24 19.80
N VAL A 196 -13.57 13.49 20.01
CA VAL A 196 -12.74 14.69 20.24
C VAL A 196 -11.64 14.46 21.32
N PRO A 197 -10.42 15.05 21.21
CA PRO A 197 -9.92 16.00 20.22
C PRO A 197 -8.68 15.45 19.46
N LEU A 198 -8.89 14.56 18.50
CA LEU A 198 -7.91 14.34 17.43
C LEU A 198 -8.59 14.71 16.11
N THR A 199 -8.14 15.82 15.50
CA THR A 199 -8.65 16.28 14.21
C THR A 199 -8.10 15.38 13.12
N CYS A 200 -8.86 14.34 12.79
CA CYS A 200 -8.55 13.48 11.66
C CYS A 200 -8.80 14.23 10.35
N LEU A 201 -7.77 14.33 9.50
CA LEU A 201 -7.79 14.98 8.20
C LEU A 201 -8.03 13.95 7.10
N SER A 202 -9.04 14.20 6.26
CA SER A 202 -9.27 13.44 5.03
C SER A 202 -8.44 13.98 3.88
N ILE A 203 -7.80 13.09 3.14
CA ILE A 203 -7.16 13.36 1.84
C ILE A 203 -7.77 12.49 0.74
N GLY A 204 -7.67 12.95 -0.50
CA GLY A 204 -8.20 12.22 -1.65
C GLY A 204 -7.29 11.08 -2.11
N CYS A 205 -7.87 10.11 -2.81
CA CYS A 205 -7.14 9.15 -3.63
C CYS A 205 -6.84 9.69 -5.02
N ASN A 206 -6.44 10.96 -5.10
CA ASN A 206 -5.96 11.61 -6.31
C ASN A 206 -4.55 12.16 -6.07
N LEU A 207 -3.56 11.30 -6.25
CA LEU A 207 -2.18 11.73 -6.31
C LEU A 207 -1.94 12.40 -7.66
N ASN A 208 -1.29 13.56 -7.61
CA ASN A 208 -0.75 14.21 -8.80
C ASN A 208 0.78 14.18 -8.69
N PRO A 209 1.39 13.08 -9.13
CA PRO A 209 2.82 12.81 -8.96
C PRO A 209 3.61 13.72 -9.89
N GLU A 210 4.49 14.51 -9.30
CA GLU A 210 5.39 15.38 -10.06
C GLU A 210 6.59 14.60 -10.60
N PRO A 211 7.24 15.09 -11.68
CA PRO A 211 8.48 14.49 -12.18
C PRO A 211 9.53 14.40 -11.08
N CYS A 212 10.43 13.41 -11.20
CA CYS A 212 11.49 13.17 -10.23
C CYS A 212 12.18 14.47 -9.85
N CYS A 213 12.22 14.76 -8.55
CA CYS A 213 13.07 15.80 -8.00
C CYS A 213 14.50 15.65 -8.53
N PRO A 214 15.09 16.71 -9.11
CA PRO A 214 16.50 16.71 -9.50
C PRO A 214 17.43 16.52 -8.30
#